data_AF-A0A7V9GHP1-F1
#
_entry.id   AF-A0A7V9GHP1-F1
#
_cell.length_a   1.000
_cell.length_b   1.000
_cell.length_c   1.000
_cell.angle_alpha   90.00
_cell.angle_beta   90.00
_cell.angle_gamma   90.00
#
_symmetry.space_group_name_H-M   'P 1'
#
loop_
_entity.id
_entity.type
_entity.pdbx_description
1 polymer ?
#
loop_
_entity_poly.entity_id
_entity_poly.type
_entity_poly.pdbx_seq_one_letter_code
_entity_poly.pdbx_strand_id
1 'polypeptide(L)'
;MRERQPSRWLLDGAGARAGRSLSAAALDDLRGADGADWFVDVESSEWWLVEGLPPASVAEAEMAGLLASHRHGVRSPDLLGHPVVVADPALARGLRAADHRRAGGFDAWNGRVGSVVDIVADLGVVPRSPTALERWAECPFRYFLSHVLDLRGVDDPTEADDVDARDLGSLVHRILERFVTERGLSRPPGEAWSAPDRARAHEIADEEAARLEAAGRTGRPLLWRMRWDALRRNLDRVLDADDISRRREAMAPVEVELAFGTAEADHPPVEVALRSGRRVRFKGYIDRVDASADRRRLAVVDYKTGNPDSHRKVRYGGEGEGDLTASGTKLQLPIYALAARQALAGGDRAVTVDTHYWSVDDRYPLGRYGGPFDEAAEARFVEVLEVVSDGIEAGHFPARPGGETWSRGGPVRQNCHYCDFDTICPTTRGERWETVRLDPRLSAYVALSDPDPGGGS
;
A
#
# COMPACT_ATOMS: atom_id res chain seq x y z
N MET A 1 8.91 -4.58 -34.23
CA MET A 1 7.57 -4.93 -34.76
C MET A 1 7.82 -5.60 -36.11
N ARG A 2 7.40 -6.85 -36.34
CA ARG A 2 7.51 -7.46 -37.68
C ARG A 2 6.48 -6.78 -38.57
N GLU A 3 6.91 -6.17 -39.67
CA GLU A 3 6.00 -5.65 -40.70
C GLU A 3 5.01 -6.74 -41.10
N ARG A 4 3.71 -6.46 -40.90
CA ARG A 4 2.66 -7.33 -41.41
C ARG A 4 2.62 -7.18 -42.91
N GLN A 5 2.92 -8.26 -43.62
CA GLN A 5 2.82 -8.29 -45.07
C GLN A 5 1.37 -8.05 -45.51
N PRO A 6 1.13 -7.32 -46.62
CA PRO A 6 -0.20 -7.09 -47.16
C PRO A 6 -0.95 -8.38 -47.43
N SER A 7 -2.27 -8.39 -47.21
CA SER A 7 -3.07 -9.57 -47.53
C SER A 7 -3.08 -9.82 -49.04
N ARG A 8 -3.17 -11.10 -49.44
CA ARG A 8 -3.25 -11.48 -50.85
C ARG A 8 -4.45 -10.86 -51.57
N TRP A 9 -5.57 -10.68 -50.86
CA TRP A 9 -6.76 -10.03 -51.39
C TRP A 9 -6.54 -8.55 -51.76
N LEU A 10 -5.76 -7.83 -50.94
CA LEU A 10 -5.36 -6.45 -51.25
C LEU A 10 -4.48 -6.41 -52.51
N LEU A 11 -3.50 -7.32 -52.61
CA LEU A 11 -2.59 -7.40 -53.75
C LEU A 11 -3.32 -7.73 -55.06
N ASP A 12 -4.23 -8.69 -55.03
CA ASP A 12 -5.04 -9.08 -56.19
C ASP A 12 -5.96 -7.92 -56.63
N GLY A 13 -6.61 -7.24 -55.68
CA GLY A 13 -7.48 -6.10 -55.95
C GLY A 13 -6.71 -4.88 -56.50
N ALA A 14 -5.57 -4.55 -55.89
CA ALA A 14 -4.71 -3.47 -56.37
C ALA A 14 -4.12 -3.81 -57.76
N GLY A 15 -3.74 -5.06 -57.99
CA GLY A 15 -3.19 -5.50 -59.27
C GLY A 15 -4.22 -5.46 -60.41
N ALA A 16 -5.48 -5.84 -60.12
CA ALA A 16 -6.57 -5.72 -61.08
C ALA A 16 -6.81 -4.27 -61.51
N ARG A 17 -6.71 -3.30 -60.59
CA ARG A 17 -6.85 -1.87 -60.91
C ARG A 17 -5.61 -1.27 -61.58
N ALA A 18 -4.42 -1.73 -61.21
CA ALA A 18 -3.17 -1.31 -61.84
C ALA A 18 -2.93 -1.96 -63.23
N GLY A 19 -3.77 -2.93 -63.63
CA GLY A 19 -3.60 -3.68 -64.87
C GLY A 19 -2.37 -4.60 -64.89
N ARG A 20 -1.76 -4.88 -63.73
CA ARG A 20 -0.55 -5.72 -63.58
C ARG A 20 -0.57 -6.45 -62.25
N SER A 21 0.09 -7.61 -62.17
CA SER A 21 0.28 -8.29 -60.89
C SER A 21 1.20 -7.46 -59.98
N LEU A 22 0.84 -7.34 -58.69
CA LEU A 22 1.59 -6.59 -57.69
C LEU A 22 2.10 -7.52 -56.59
N SER A 23 3.39 -7.38 -56.25
CA SER A 23 3.97 -7.95 -55.04
C SER A 23 3.85 -6.97 -53.87
N ALA A 24 4.10 -7.45 -52.65
CA ALA A 24 4.14 -6.59 -51.48
C ALA A 24 5.15 -5.43 -51.63
N ALA A 25 6.30 -5.69 -52.25
CA ALA A 25 7.32 -4.67 -52.51
C ALA A 25 6.92 -3.70 -53.63
N ALA A 26 6.11 -4.15 -54.60
CA ALA A 26 5.67 -3.34 -55.74
C ALA A 26 4.43 -2.46 -55.43
N LEU A 27 3.87 -2.55 -54.22
CA LEU A 27 2.81 -1.64 -53.76
C LEU A 27 3.32 -0.22 -53.61
N ASP A 28 4.58 -0.04 -53.17
CA ASP A 28 5.17 1.28 -53.01
C ASP A 28 5.35 2.00 -54.35
N ASP A 29 5.47 1.26 -55.45
CA ASP A 29 5.52 1.81 -56.81
C ASP A 29 4.21 2.53 -57.23
N LEU A 30 3.11 2.30 -56.51
CA LEU A 30 1.84 2.99 -56.77
C LEU A 30 1.78 4.39 -56.14
N ARG A 31 2.68 4.72 -55.21
CA ARG A 31 2.71 6.02 -54.54
C ARG A 31 3.07 7.12 -55.56
N GLY A 32 2.11 7.97 -55.90
CA GLY A 32 2.31 9.08 -56.83
C GLY A 32 2.53 8.67 -58.29
N ALA A 33 2.21 7.43 -58.66
CA ALA A 33 2.29 6.98 -60.05
C ALA A 33 1.13 7.55 -60.90
N ASP A 34 1.45 7.96 -62.14
CA ASP A 34 0.44 8.43 -63.10
C ASP A 34 -0.63 7.35 -63.35
N GLY A 35 -1.90 7.67 -63.10
CA GLY A 35 -3.04 6.75 -63.26
C GLY A 35 -3.34 5.88 -62.03
N ALA A 36 -2.66 6.09 -60.90
CA ALA A 36 -2.90 5.41 -59.64
C ALA A 36 -3.70 6.25 -58.62
N ASP A 37 -4.50 7.22 -59.05
CA ASP A 37 -5.27 8.14 -58.18
C ASP A 37 -6.24 7.43 -57.21
N TRP A 38 -6.55 6.16 -57.47
CA TRP A 38 -7.39 5.31 -56.63
C TRP A 38 -6.62 4.67 -55.45
N PHE A 39 -5.30 4.73 -55.46
CA PHE A 39 -4.43 4.19 -54.42
C PHE A 39 -3.98 5.32 -53.50
N VAL A 40 -4.46 5.29 -52.26
CA VAL A 40 -4.02 6.22 -51.22
C VAL A 40 -3.21 5.45 -50.20
N ASP A 41 -1.95 5.82 -50.06
CA ASP A 41 -1.11 5.30 -48.99
C ASP A 41 -1.35 6.10 -47.71
N VAL A 42 -1.80 5.42 -46.66
CA VAL A 42 -2.11 6.03 -45.38
C VAL A 42 -0.91 5.84 -44.46
N GLU A 43 -0.08 6.88 -44.36
CA GLU A 43 1.14 6.84 -43.54
C GLU A 43 0.84 6.62 -42.04
N SER A 44 -0.27 7.19 -41.56
CA SER A 44 -0.75 7.02 -40.19
C SER A 44 -2.22 7.43 -40.06
N SER A 45 -2.87 7.01 -38.98
CA SER A 45 -4.21 7.47 -38.62
C SER A 45 -4.26 8.99 -38.41
N GLU A 46 -3.20 9.60 -37.87
CA GLU A 46 -3.12 11.05 -37.70
C GLU A 46 -2.99 11.79 -39.03
N TRP A 47 -2.22 11.25 -39.97
CA TRP A 47 -2.09 11.80 -41.32
C TRP A 47 -3.44 11.78 -42.05
N TRP A 48 -4.14 10.65 -42.00
CA TRP A 48 -5.45 10.50 -42.64
C TRP A 48 -6.48 11.53 -42.14
N LEU A 49 -6.48 11.80 -40.83
CA LEU A 49 -7.43 12.74 -40.25
C LEU A 49 -7.20 14.19 -40.68
N VAL A 50 -5.98 14.57 -41.09
CA VAL A 50 -5.65 15.95 -41.44
C VAL A 50 -5.53 16.16 -42.95
N GLU A 51 -4.92 15.22 -43.66
CA GLU A 51 -4.57 15.33 -45.09
C GLU A 51 -5.38 14.38 -45.98
N GLY A 52 -6.19 13.49 -45.40
CA GLY A 52 -6.95 12.47 -46.12
C GLY A 52 -8.22 13.01 -46.79
N LEU A 53 -9.20 12.12 -46.97
CA LEU A 53 -10.51 12.50 -47.49
C LEU A 53 -11.31 13.34 -46.49
N PRO A 54 -12.33 14.10 -46.95
CA PRO A 54 -13.23 14.80 -46.05
C PRO A 54 -13.77 13.88 -44.94
N PRO A 55 -13.86 14.36 -43.69
CA PRO A 55 -14.31 13.54 -42.57
C PRO A 55 -15.63 12.85 -42.85
N ALA A 56 -15.72 11.55 -42.60
CA ALA A 56 -16.92 10.76 -42.81
C ALA A 56 -17.92 10.87 -41.64
N SER A 57 -17.49 11.44 -40.51
CA SER A 57 -18.31 11.66 -39.32
C SER A 57 -17.99 12.96 -38.59
N VAL A 58 -18.90 13.40 -37.72
CA VAL A 58 -18.68 14.56 -36.84
C VAL A 58 -17.47 14.33 -35.93
N ALA A 59 -17.33 13.13 -35.37
CA ALA A 59 -16.19 12.79 -34.51
C ALA A 59 -14.85 12.84 -35.25
N GLU A 60 -14.81 12.40 -36.51
CA GLU A 60 -13.62 12.55 -37.35
C GLU A 60 -13.33 14.02 -37.66
N ALA A 61 -14.35 14.84 -37.94
CA ALA A 61 -14.16 16.27 -38.21
C ALA A 61 -13.64 17.03 -36.99
N GLU A 62 -14.17 16.69 -35.80
CA GLU A 62 -13.74 17.26 -34.52
C GLU A 62 -12.29 16.89 -34.21
N MET A 63 -11.94 15.61 -34.37
CA MET A 63 -10.58 15.11 -34.13
C MET A 63 -9.59 15.67 -35.15
N ALA A 64 -9.96 15.78 -36.42
CA ALA A 64 -9.20 16.45 -37.47
C ALA A 64 -8.89 17.91 -37.10
N GLY A 65 -9.89 18.68 -36.66
CA GLY A 65 -9.71 20.08 -36.25
C GLY A 65 -8.77 20.23 -35.05
N LEU A 66 -8.88 19.34 -34.06
CA LEU A 66 -7.98 19.31 -32.89
C LEU A 66 -6.54 18.95 -33.30
N LEU A 67 -6.35 17.94 -34.14
CA LEU A 67 -5.04 17.51 -34.65
C LEU A 67 -4.39 18.58 -35.53
N ALA A 68 -5.16 19.24 -36.40
CA ALA A 68 -4.68 20.34 -37.22
C ALA A 68 -4.19 21.50 -36.33
N SER A 69 -4.97 21.88 -35.32
CA SER A 69 -4.56 22.88 -34.32
C SER A 69 -3.25 22.47 -33.63
N HIS A 70 -3.14 21.21 -33.22
CA HIS A 70 -1.92 20.69 -32.60
C HIS A 70 -0.69 20.74 -33.54
N ARG A 71 -0.85 20.40 -34.82
CA ARG A 71 0.21 20.49 -35.85
C ARG A 71 0.66 21.94 -36.09
N HIS A 72 -0.25 22.89 -35.99
CA HIS A 72 0.06 24.33 -36.05
C HIS A 72 0.65 24.90 -34.75
N GLY A 73 1.03 24.04 -33.80
CA GLY A 73 1.71 24.44 -32.57
C GLY A 73 0.79 24.86 -31.44
N VAL A 74 -0.54 24.74 -31.60
CA VAL A 74 -1.47 24.96 -30.49
C VAL A 74 -1.27 23.86 -29.46
N ARG A 75 -1.00 24.26 -28.20
CA ARG A 75 -0.79 23.33 -27.09
C ARG A 75 -1.91 23.46 -26.08
N SER A 76 -1.91 22.56 -25.10
CA SER A 76 -2.91 22.49 -24.03
C SER A 76 -2.46 23.42 -22.89
N PRO A 77 -2.59 24.74 -23.11
CA PRO A 77 -3.77 25.46 -22.61
C PRO A 77 -4.61 26.15 -23.70
N ASP A 78 -3.99 26.49 -24.83
CA ASP A 78 -4.61 27.26 -25.91
C ASP A 78 -5.75 26.48 -26.60
N LEU A 79 -5.69 25.15 -26.58
CA LEU A 79 -6.76 24.27 -27.05
C LEU A 79 -8.09 24.48 -26.30
N LEU A 80 -8.08 25.05 -25.08
CA LEU A 80 -9.32 25.35 -24.35
C LEU A 80 -10.19 26.40 -25.05
N GLY A 81 -9.61 27.21 -25.94
CA GLY A 81 -10.34 28.16 -26.79
C GLY A 81 -10.84 27.57 -28.11
N HIS A 82 -10.49 26.31 -28.43
CA HIS A 82 -10.89 25.68 -29.68
C HIS A 82 -12.41 25.45 -29.73
N PRO A 83 -13.13 25.75 -30.84
CA PRO A 83 -14.59 25.64 -30.91
C PRO A 83 -15.15 24.28 -30.48
N VAL A 84 -14.49 23.18 -30.85
CA VAL A 84 -14.88 21.81 -30.43
C VAL A 84 -14.79 21.65 -28.91
N VAL A 85 -13.73 22.18 -28.29
CA VAL A 85 -13.54 22.08 -26.84
C VAL A 85 -14.53 22.97 -26.09
N VAL A 86 -14.81 24.17 -26.63
CA VAL A 86 -15.79 25.09 -26.05
C VAL A 86 -17.21 24.50 -26.14
N ALA A 87 -17.53 23.79 -27.22
CA ALA A 87 -18.82 23.15 -27.42
C ALA A 87 -19.02 21.90 -26.54
N ASP A 88 -17.95 21.22 -26.10
CA ASP A 88 -18.01 20.05 -25.22
C ASP A 88 -17.38 20.32 -23.84
N PRO A 89 -18.22 20.60 -22.81
CA PRO A 89 -17.76 20.79 -21.44
C PRO A 89 -16.99 19.59 -20.84
N ALA A 90 -17.27 18.35 -21.27
CA ALA A 90 -16.57 17.17 -20.79
C ALA A 90 -15.14 17.11 -21.34
N LEU A 91 -14.97 17.37 -22.64
CA LEU A 91 -13.65 17.49 -23.27
C LEU A 91 -12.84 18.63 -22.65
N ALA A 92 -13.46 19.80 -22.44
CA ALA A 92 -12.80 20.93 -21.77
C ALA A 92 -12.34 20.59 -20.35
N ARG A 93 -13.13 19.83 -19.58
CA ARG A 93 -12.72 19.34 -18.26
C ARG A 93 -11.56 18.35 -18.37
N GLY A 94 -11.60 17.43 -19.33
CA GLY A 94 -10.53 16.46 -19.57
C GLY A 94 -9.19 17.12 -19.91
N LEU A 95 -9.20 18.13 -20.80
CA LEU A 95 -8.00 18.88 -21.16
C LEU A 95 -7.43 19.66 -19.96
N ARG A 96 -8.29 20.37 -19.20
CA ARG A 96 -7.85 21.03 -17.95
C ARG A 96 -7.22 20.02 -16.99
N ALA A 97 -7.86 18.87 -16.78
CA ALA A 97 -7.32 17.84 -15.89
C ALA A 97 -5.96 17.32 -16.37
N ALA A 98 -5.79 17.09 -17.67
CA ALA A 98 -4.51 16.65 -18.25
C ALA A 98 -3.40 17.71 -18.06
N ASP A 99 -3.73 18.99 -18.22
CA ASP A 99 -2.77 20.09 -18.07
C ASP A 99 -2.36 20.32 -16.64
N HIS A 100 -3.33 20.35 -15.71
CA HIS A 100 -3.05 20.44 -14.29
C HIS A 100 -2.20 19.24 -13.81
N ARG A 101 -2.52 18.02 -14.25
CA ARG A 101 -1.70 16.84 -13.97
C ARG A 101 -0.28 16.98 -14.51
N ARG A 102 -0.10 17.55 -15.71
CA ARG A 102 1.22 17.77 -16.31
C ARG A 102 2.01 18.84 -15.55
N ALA A 103 1.35 19.92 -15.13
CA ALA A 103 1.96 21.02 -14.39
C ALA A 103 2.43 20.62 -12.99
N GLY A 104 1.80 19.62 -12.37
CA GLY A 104 2.27 19.02 -11.12
C GLY A 104 2.14 19.90 -9.87
N GLY A 105 1.27 20.91 -9.90
CA GLY A 105 0.94 21.72 -8.71
C GLY A 105 -0.07 21.03 -7.78
N PHE A 106 -0.11 21.41 -6.50
CA PHE A 106 -1.06 20.84 -5.53
C PHE A 106 -2.48 21.40 -5.70
N ASP A 107 -3.27 20.73 -6.55
CA ASP A 107 -4.63 21.13 -6.92
C ASP A 107 -5.59 19.93 -6.98
N ALA A 108 -6.84 20.18 -7.40
CA ALA A 108 -7.90 19.17 -7.49
C ALA A 108 -7.55 17.93 -8.33
N TRP A 109 -6.54 18.03 -9.22
CA TRP A 109 -6.13 16.95 -10.10
C TRP A 109 -4.86 16.24 -9.63
N ASN A 110 -4.17 16.81 -8.63
CA ASN A 110 -2.93 16.29 -8.04
C ASN A 110 -3.01 16.14 -6.52
N GLY A 111 -4.22 15.90 -6.00
CA GLY A 111 -4.41 15.47 -4.61
C GLY A 111 -5.04 16.48 -3.66
N ARG A 112 -5.52 17.65 -4.11
CA ARG A 112 -6.27 18.60 -3.26
C ARG A 112 -7.76 18.53 -3.56
N VAL A 113 -8.44 17.56 -2.97
CA VAL A 113 -9.88 17.32 -3.20
C VAL A 113 -10.75 18.30 -2.41
N GLY A 114 -10.18 18.96 -1.39
CA GLY A 114 -10.87 19.89 -0.49
C GLY A 114 -11.59 19.15 0.65
N SER A 115 -12.13 19.90 1.62
CA SER A 115 -12.85 19.31 2.75
C SER A 115 -14.19 18.77 2.27
N VAL A 116 -14.26 17.48 2.01
CA VAL A 116 -15.50 16.79 1.65
C VAL A 116 -16.04 16.11 2.89
N VAL A 117 -17.16 16.61 3.42
CA VAL A 117 -17.75 16.14 4.69
C VAL A 117 -17.92 14.62 4.72
N ASP A 118 -18.28 13.98 3.60
CA ASP A 118 -18.45 12.52 3.53
C ASP A 118 -17.14 11.72 3.58
N ILE A 119 -16.02 12.33 3.17
CA ILE A 119 -14.67 11.73 3.26
C ILE A 119 -14.11 11.88 4.70
N VAL A 120 -14.64 12.86 5.45
CA VAL A 120 -14.07 13.44 6.68
C VAL A 120 -14.86 13.06 7.95
N ALA A 121 -16.16 12.77 7.82
CA ALA A 121 -17.10 12.68 8.96
C ALA A 121 -16.85 11.54 9.97
N ASP A 122 -15.79 10.76 9.86
CA ASP A 122 -15.81 9.39 10.41
C ASP A 122 -14.64 8.98 11.33
N LEU A 123 -13.56 9.76 11.47
CA LEU A 123 -12.42 9.33 12.30
C LEU A 123 -12.76 9.23 13.80
N GLY A 124 -13.66 10.10 14.28
CA GLY A 124 -14.16 10.07 15.66
C GLY A 124 -15.45 9.26 15.86
N VAL A 125 -16.04 8.75 14.79
CA VAL A 125 -17.34 8.06 14.82
C VAL A 125 -17.14 6.56 14.60
N VAL A 126 -16.65 6.15 13.43
CA VAL A 126 -16.36 4.74 13.11
C VAL A 126 -14.91 4.39 13.46
N PRO A 127 -14.71 3.36 14.31
CA PRO A 127 -13.38 2.86 14.61
C PRO A 127 -12.63 2.37 13.35
N ARG A 128 -11.38 2.81 13.19
CA ARG A 128 -10.49 2.43 12.09
C ARG A 128 -9.44 1.43 12.51
N SER A 129 -8.94 0.63 11.57
CA SER A 129 -7.72 -0.15 11.83
C SER A 129 -6.49 0.75 11.77
N PRO A 130 -5.42 0.46 12.54
CA PRO A 130 -4.16 1.22 12.48
C PRO A 130 -3.62 1.37 11.05
N THR A 131 -3.68 0.28 10.28
CA THR A 131 -3.16 0.18 8.90
C THR A 131 -3.84 1.15 7.93
N ALA A 132 -5.07 1.60 8.23
CA ALA A 132 -5.76 2.58 7.39
C ALA A 132 -5.04 3.93 7.43
N LEU A 133 -4.69 4.41 8.64
CA LEU A 133 -4.01 5.70 8.80
C LEU A 133 -2.53 5.62 8.43
N GLU A 134 -1.88 4.48 8.66
CA GLU A 134 -0.51 4.22 8.16
C GLU A 134 -0.44 4.39 6.64
N ARG A 135 -1.47 3.93 5.90
CA ARG A 135 -1.56 4.07 4.45
C ARG A 135 -1.52 5.54 4.01
N TRP A 136 -2.20 6.42 4.76
CA TRP A 136 -2.18 7.85 4.47
C TRP A 136 -0.79 8.44 4.72
N ALA A 137 -0.15 8.08 5.85
CA ALA A 137 1.20 8.54 6.16
C ALA A 137 2.22 8.10 5.08
N GLU A 138 2.13 6.86 4.59
CA GLU A 138 2.98 6.34 3.52
C GLU A 138 2.77 7.09 2.19
N CYS A 139 1.52 7.13 1.72
CA CYS A 139 1.12 7.80 0.48
C CYS A 139 -0.37 8.22 0.54
N PRO A 140 -0.66 9.51 0.74
CA PRO A 140 -2.03 10.02 0.85
C PRO A 140 -2.91 9.70 -0.36
N PHE A 141 -2.33 9.69 -1.57
CA PHE A 141 -3.06 9.27 -2.78
C PHE A 141 -3.46 7.79 -2.74
N ARG A 142 -2.61 6.91 -2.21
CA ARG A 142 -2.94 5.49 -2.04
C ARG A 142 -4.10 5.33 -1.05
N TYR A 143 -4.11 6.10 0.03
CA TYR A 143 -5.24 6.15 0.97
C TYR A 143 -6.52 6.59 0.26
N PHE A 144 -6.48 7.68 -0.51
CA PHE A 144 -7.64 8.15 -1.26
C PHE A 144 -8.23 7.08 -2.17
N LEU A 145 -7.40 6.41 -2.98
CA LEU A 145 -7.90 5.36 -3.87
C LEU A 145 -8.49 4.16 -3.11
N SER A 146 -7.84 3.71 -2.03
CA SER A 146 -8.24 2.47 -1.33
C SER A 146 -9.30 2.65 -0.24
N HIS A 147 -9.35 3.79 0.45
CA HIS A 147 -10.22 4.00 1.62
C HIS A 147 -11.32 5.01 1.36
N VAL A 148 -11.11 5.94 0.42
CA VAL A 148 -12.10 6.97 0.08
C VAL A 148 -12.92 6.55 -1.14
N LEU A 149 -12.26 6.05 -2.19
CA LEU A 149 -12.92 5.54 -3.39
C LEU A 149 -13.22 4.04 -3.33
N ASP A 150 -12.74 3.33 -2.30
CA ASP A 150 -12.84 1.87 -2.12
C ASP A 150 -12.47 1.07 -3.39
N LEU A 151 -11.42 1.52 -4.08
CA LEU A 151 -10.87 0.77 -5.21
C LEU A 151 -10.10 -0.44 -4.68
N ARG A 152 -10.41 -1.61 -5.24
CA ARG A 152 -9.76 -2.88 -4.90
C ARG A 152 -9.09 -3.46 -6.14
N GLY A 153 -7.90 -4.02 -5.95
CA GLY A 153 -7.27 -4.85 -6.96
C GLY A 153 -8.16 -6.07 -7.23
N VAL A 154 -8.17 -6.51 -8.48
CA VAL A 154 -8.75 -7.81 -8.84
C VAL A 154 -7.61 -8.82 -8.70
N ASP A 155 -7.64 -9.64 -7.65
CA ASP A 155 -6.68 -10.73 -7.50
C ASP A 155 -6.96 -11.77 -8.60
N ASP A 156 -5.95 -12.09 -9.43
CA ASP A 156 -6.02 -13.22 -10.35
C ASP A 156 -5.43 -14.47 -9.65
N PRO A 157 -6.28 -15.41 -9.18
CA PRO A 157 -5.80 -16.60 -8.49
C PRO A 157 -4.97 -17.53 -9.39
N THR A 158 -4.97 -17.33 -10.71
CA THR A 158 -4.17 -18.14 -11.65
C THR A 158 -2.72 -17.68 -11.77
N GLU A 159 -2.35 -16.52 -11.24
CA GLU A 159 -0.99 -15.98 -11.29
C GLU A 159 -0.10 -16.42 -10.11
N ALA A 160 -0.67 -17.04 -9.06
CA ALA A 160 0.07 -17.41 -7.85
C ALA A 160 0.54 -18.88 -7.86
N ASP A 161 1.82 -19.10 -8.17
CA ASP A 161 2.45 -20.42 -8.10
C ASP A 161 2.86 -20.84 -6.67
N ASP A 162 3.02 -19.88 -5.75
CA ASP A 162 3.44 -20.06 -4.35
C ASP A 162 2.30 -19.69 -3.37
N VAL A 163 2.44 -20.05 -2.10
CA VAL A 163 1.52 -19.62 -1.05
C VAL A 163 1.53 -18.10 -0.90
N ASP A 164 0.35 -17.49 -0.76
CA ASP A 164 0.25 -16.04 -0.55
C ASP A 164 0.90 -15.62 0.79
N ALA A 165 1.57 -14.47 0.80
CA ALA A 165 2.28 -13.99 1.98
C ALA A 165 1.33 -13.71 3.17
N ARG A 166 0.09 -13.28 2.91
CA ARG A 166 -0.95 -13.08 3.92
C ARG A 166 -1.40 -14.40 4.51
N ASP A 167 -1.53 -15.43 3.67
CA ASP A 167 -1.93 -16.77 4.09
C ASP A 167 -0.85 -17.41 4.96
N LEU A 168 0.42 -17.24 4.59
CA LEU A 168 1.56 -17.68 5.39
C LEU A 168 1.62 -16.94 6.74
N GLY A 169 1.43 -15.62 6.74
CA GLY A 169 1.38 -14.83 7.98
C GLY A 169 0.27 -15.29 8.91
N SER A 170 -0.94 -15.47 8.35
CA SER A 170 -2.11 -15.95 9.09
C SER A 170 -1.92 -17.36 9.65
N LEU A 171 -1.20 -18.23 8.93
CA LEU A 171 -0.85 -19.56 9.42
C LEU A 171 0.06 -19.47 10.66
N VAL A 172 1.13 -18.66 10.59
CA VAL A 172 2.06 -18.49 11.73
C VAL A 172 1.33 -17.91 12.94
N HIS A 173 0.48 -16.90 12.74
CA HIS A 173 -0.35 -16.32 13.80
C HIS A 173 -1.22 -17.39 14.47
N ARG A 174 -2.03 -18.13 13.71
CA ARG A 174 -2.90 -19.19 14.25
C ARG A 174 -2.14 -20.26 15.02
N ILE A 175 -0.97 -20.68 14.53
CA ILE A 175 -0.14 -21.68 15.22
C ILE A 175 0.30 -21.16 16.59
N LEU A 176 0.84 -19.94 16.64
CA LEU A 176 1.38 -19.35 17.86
C LEU A 176 0.28 -18.99 18.85
N GLU A 177 -0.81 -18.38 18.38
CA GLU A 177 -2.02 -18.08 19.15
C GLU A 177 -2.55 -19.35 19.82
N ARG A 178 -2.84 -20.38 19.02
CA ARG A 178 -3.44 -21.62 19.53
C ARG A 178 -2.52 -22.32 20.50
N PHE A 179 -1.21 -22.35 20.22
CA PHE A 179 -0.23 -22.92 21.14
C PHE A 179 -0.17 -22.17 22.48
N VAL A 180 -0.11 -20.83 22.45
CA VAL A 180 -0.08 -20.01 23.67
C VAL A 180 -1.40 -20.08 24.43
N THR A 181 -2.53 -20.19 23.74
CA THR A 181 -3.84 -20.45 24.36
C THR A 181 -3.82 -21.78 25.11
N GLU A 182 -3.42 -22.87 24.44
CA GLU A 182 -3.45 -24.22 25.01
C GLU A 182 -2.45 -24.40 26.16
N ARG A 183 -1.26 -23.78 26.06
CA ARG A 183 -0.13 -24.07 26.96
C ARG A 183 0.40 -22.89 27.75
N GLY A 184 0.14 -21.64 27.35
CA GLY A 184 0.82 -20.44 27.84
C GLY A 184 0.08 -19.61 28.89
N LEU A 185 -1.24 -19.46 28.78
CA LEU A 185 -2.02 -18.49 29.58
C LEU A 185 -2.01 -18.75 31.09
N SER A 186 -1.76 -19.99 31.52
CA SER A 186 -1.70 -20.37 32.94
C SER A 186 -0.27 -20.55 33.47
N ARG A 187 0.75 -20.18 32.68
CA ARG A 187 2.14 -20.42 33.06
C ARG A 187 2.69 -19.33 33.97
N PRO A 188 3.51 -19.69 34.97
CA PRO A 188 4.32 -18.75 35.72
C PRO A 188 5.26 -17.91 34.81
N PRO A 189 5.51 -16.64 35.17
CA PRO A 189 6.49 -15.80 34.49
C PRO A 189 7.88 -16.45 34.38
N GLY A 190 8.45 -16.44 33.17
CA GLY A 190 9.78 -16.98 32.89
C GLY A 190 9.92 -18.50 32.85
N GLU A 191 8.85 -19.29 32.97
CA GLU A 191 8.94 -20.74 32.85
C GLU A 191 9.23 -21.18 31.39
N ALA A 192 10.18 -22.09 31.14
CA ALA A 192 10.55 -22.48 29.77
C ALA A 192 9.64 -23.55 29.16
N TRP A 193 9.37 -23.51 27.86
CA TRP A 193 8.62 -24.53 27.15
C TRP A 193 9.27 -25.91 27.29
N SER A 194 8.54 -26.84 27.92
CA SER A 194 8.95 -28.22 28.15
C SER A 194 8.93 -29.05 26.85
N ALA A 195 9.54 -30.24 26.86
CA ALA A 195 9.50 -31.14 25.70
C ALA A 195 8.05 -31.51 25.28
N PRO A 196 7.11 -31.80 26.21
CA PRO A 196 5.69 -31.96 25.85
C PRO A 196 5.03 -30.71 25.28
N ASP A 197 5.44 -29.50 25.68
CA ASP A 197 4.94 -28.26 25.07
C ASP A 197 5.39 -28.17 23.61
N ARG A 198 6.68 -28.43 23.36
CA ARG A 198 7.26 -28.36 22.00
C ARG A 198 6.64 -29.40 21.08
N ALA A 199 6.46 -30.63 21.55
CA ALA A 199 5.74 -31.66 20.79
C ALA A 199 4.33 -31.18 20.39
N ARG A 200 3.61 -30.56 21.34
CA ARG A 200 2.26 -30.03 21.07
C ARG A 200 2.27 -28.86 20.09
N ALA A 201 3.26 -27.96 20.17
CA ALA A 201 3.42 -26.89 19.20
C ALA A 201 3.57 -27.43 17.76
N HIS A 202 4.37 -28.48 17.58
CA HIS A 202 4.54 -29.14 16.28
C HIS A 202 3.27 -29.84 15.79
N GLU A 203 2.50 -30.47 16.69
CA GLU A 203 1.19 -31.05 16.34
C GLU A 203 0.21 -29.99 15.85
N ILE A 204 0.08 -28.88 16.59
CA ILE A 204 -0.76 -27.74 16.19
C ILE A 204 -0.30 -27.21 14.82
N ALA A 205 1.01 -27.07 14.63
CA ALA A 205 1.59 -26.62 13.37
C ALA A 205 1.16 -27.52 12.20
N ASP A 206 1.27 -28.83 12.35
CA ASP A 206 0.86 -29.81 11.34
C ASP A 206 -0.65 -29.76 11.05
N GLU A 207 -1.47 -29.62 12.10
CA GLU A 207 -2.92 -29.50 11.97
C GLU A 207 -3.34 -28.24 11.18
N GLU A 208 -2.75 -27.08 11.49
CA GLU A 208 -3.07 -25.82 10.78
C GLU A 208 -2.54 -25.82 9.34
N ALA A 209 -1.38 -26.41 9.09
CA ALA A 209 -0.84 -26.59 7.74
C ALA A 209 -1.75 -27.48 6.87
N ALA A 210 -2.23 -28.60 7.43
CA ALA A 210 -3.16 -29.49 6.74
C ALA A 210 -4.50 -28.79 6.41
N ARG A 211 -4.99 -27.91 7.30
CA ARG A 211 -6.19 -27.09 7.02
C ARG A 211 -5.98 -26.11 5.87
N LEU A 212 -4.82 -25.44 5.82
CA LEU A 212 -4.51 -24.51 4.73
C LEU A 212 -4.38 -25.23 3.38
N GLU A 213 -3.75 -26.41 3.38
CA GLU A 213 -3.63 -27.27 2.20
C GLU A 213 -5.00 -27.77 1.72
N ALA A 214 -5.86 -28.23 2.64
CA ALA A 214 -7.22 -28.64 2.32
C ALA A 214 -8.08 -27.50 1.75
N ALA A 215 -7.78 -26.26 2.10
CA ALA A 215 -8.42 -25.07 1.53
C ALA A 215 -7.89 -24.68 0.14
N GLY A 216 -6.89 -25.38 -0.40
CA GLY A 216 -6.30 -25.10 -1.72
C GLY A 216 -5.47 -23.81 -1.79
N ARG A 217 -5.02 -23.30 -0.63
CA ARG A 217 -4.37 -21.97 -0.50
C ARG A 217 -2.85 -22.04 -0.41
N THR A 218 -2.26 -23.18 -0.73
CA THR A 218 -0.82 -23.44 -0.56
C THR A 218 -0.01 -23.31 -1.85
N GLY A 219 -0.66 -23.01 -2.98
CA GLY A 219 -0.01 -22.99 -4.29
C GLY A 219 0.47 -24.38 -4.71
N ARG A 220 1.59 -24.45 -5.45
CA ARG A 220 2.12 -25.73 -5.96
C ARG A 220 2.64 -26.63 -4.82
N PRO A 221 2.24 -27.92 -4.76
CA PRO A 221 2.60 -28.82 -3.66
C PRO A 221 4.10 -28.94 -3.34
N LEU A 222 4.96 -28.90 -4.36
CA LEU A 222 6.41 -28.97 -4.14
C LEU A 222 6.95 -27.71 -3.45
N LEU A 223 6.50 -26.52 -3.86
CA LEU A 223 6.91 -25.25 -3.26
C LEU A 223 6.36 -25.15 -1.83
N TRP A 224 5.10 -25.57 -1.64
CA TRP A 224 4.49 -25.65 -0.32
C TRP A 224 5.29 -26.51 0.65
N ARG A 225 5.65 -27.75 0.28
CA ARG A 225 6.43 -28.64 1.14
C ARG A 225 7.76 -28.01 1.58
N MET A 226 8.48 -27.39 0.66
CA MET A 226 9.74 -26.72 0.98
C MET A 226 9.55 -25.56 1.96
N ARG A 227 8.51 -24.75 1.75
CA ARG A 227 8.16 -23.63 2.63
C ARG A 227 7.74 -24.12 4.01
N TRP A 228 6.88 -25.13 4.06
CA TRP A 228 6.38 -25.73 5.29
C TRP A 228 7.50 -26.33 6.13
N ASP A 229 8.37 -27.12 5.51
CA ASP A 229 9.52 -27.72 6.18
C ASP A 229 10.44 -26.66 6.84
N ALA A 230 10.61 -25.49 6.20
CA ALA A 230 11.39 -24.40 6.75
C ALA A 230 10.70 -23.73 7.94
N LEU A 231 9.40 -23.43 7.83
CA LEU A 231 8.59 -22.86 8.91
C LEU A 231 8.55 -23.80 10.12
N ARG A 232 8.28 -25.08 9.89
CA ARG A 232 8.24 -26.10 10.94
C ARG A 232 9.55 -26.20 11.71
N ARG A 233 10.70 -26.21 11.02
CA ARG A 233 12.02 -26.21 11.68
C ARG A 233 12.29 -24.91 12.46
N ASN A 234 11.73 -23.79 12.00
CA ASN A 234 11.91 -22.51 12.67
C ASN A 234 11.09 -22.41 13.97
N LEU A 235 10.04 -23.22 14.14
CA LEU A 235 9.17 -23.18 15.32
C LEU A 235 9.96 -23.34 16.63
N ASP A 236 10.87 -24.31 16.72
CA ASP A 236 11.69 -24.50 17.92
C ASP A 236 12.58 -23.29 18.22
N ARG A 237 13.12 -22.64 17.18
CA ARG A 237 13.91 -21.41 17.35
C ARG A 237 13.04 -20.25 17.88
N VAL A 238 11.79 -20.15 17.43
CA VAL A 238 10.82 -19.16 17.93
C VAL A 238 10.50 -19.43 19.41
N LEU A 239 10.27 -20.69 19.78
CA LEU A 239 10.02 -21.08 21.17
C LEU A 239 11.23 -20.84 22.08
N ASP A 240 12.45 -21.10 21.60
CA ASP A 240 13.69 -20.78 22.34
C ASP A 240 13.84 -19.27 22.58
N ALA A 241 13.58 -18.46 21.53
CA ALA A 241 13.62 -17.02 21.64
C ALA A 241 12.52 -16.47 22.58
N ASP A 242 11.34 -17.10 22.58
CA ASP A 242 10.25 -16.80 23.53
C ASP A 242 10.71 -17.02 24.97
N ASP A 243 11.29 -18.19 25.25
CA ASP A 243 11.76 -18.57 26.58
C ASP A 243 12.80 -17.59 27.11
N ILE A 244 13.75 -17.19 26.25
CA ILE A 244 14.80 -16.23 26.61
C ILE A 244 14.17 -14.88 26.98
N SER A 245 13.24 -14.37 26.19
CA SER A 245 12.60 -13.08 26.46
C SER A 245 11.73 -13.11 27.71
N ARG A 246 10.82 -14.09 27.85
CA ARG A 246 9.94 -14.22 29.02
C ARG A 246 10.74 -14.36 30.32
N ARG A 247 11.86 -15.09 30.29
CA ARG A 247 12.80 -15.18 31.43
C ARG A 247 13.45 -13.85 31.75
N ARG A 248 13.98 -13.15 30.74
CA ARG A 248 14.66 -11.86 30.92
C ARG A 248 13.72 -10.80 31.48
N GLU A 249 12.48 -10.76 31.01
CA GLU A 249 11.49 -9.73 31.36
C GLU A 249 10.69 -10.09 32.63
N ALA A 250 10.77 -11.36 33.05
CA ALA A 250 9.97 -11.96 34.12
C ALA A 250 8.46 -11.75 33.87
N MET A 251 8.03 -12.11 32.66
CA MET A 251 6.63 -12.04 32.22
C MET A 251 6.13 -13.38 31.68
N ALA A 252 4.81 -13.53 31.62
CA ALA A 252 4.12 -14.65 30.99
C ALA A 252 2.91 -14.16 30.18
N PRO A 253 2.47 -14.92 29.16
CA PRO A 253 1.27 -14.61 28.40
C PRO A 253 0.05 -14.58 29.32
N VAL A 254 -0.77 -13.54 29.17
CA VAL A 254 -2.04 -13.39 29.90
C VAL A 254 -3.23 -13.28 28.97
N GLU A 255 -3.03 -12.80 27.74
CA GLU A 255 -4.06 -12.74 26.70
C GLU A 255 -3.44 -12.99 25.32
N VAL A 256 -4.24 -13.52 24.40
CA VAL A 256 -3.94 -13.67 22.97
C VAL A 256 -5.15 -13.29 22.14
N GLU A 257 -4.92 -12.81 20.91
CA GLU A 257 -5.98 -12.30 20.02
C GLU A 257 -6.96 -11.33 20.71
N LEU A 258 -6.42 -10.45 21.54
CA LEU A 258 -7.21 -9.52 22.33
C LEU A 258 -7.91 -8.51 21.41
N ALA A 259 -9.20 -8.74 21.18
CA ALA A 259 -10.04 -7.93 20.31
C ALA A 259 -10.52 -6.64 21.00
N PHE A 260 -10.52 -5.53 20.28
CA PHE A 260 -11.07 -4.26 20.75
C PHE A 260 -11.77 -3.48 19.64
N GLY A 261 -12.90 -2.87 19.97
CA GLY A 261 -13.66 -1.98 19.09
C GLY A 261 -14.30 -2.62 17.85
N THR A 262 -14.27 -3.94 17.72
CA THR A 262 -15.05 -4.70 16.73
C THR A 262 -16.43 -5.05 17.28
N ALA A 263 -17.34 -5.54 16.44
CA ALA A 263 -18.69 -5.89 16.87
C ALA A 263 -18.68 -7.12 17.81
N GLU A 264 -17.66 -7.96 17.66
CA GLU A 264 -17.45 -9.21 18.39
C GLU A 264 -16.52 -9.04 19.60
N ALA A 265 -15.95 -7.85 19.83
CA ALA A 265 -15.00 -7.61 20.91
C ALA A 265 -15.67 -7.32 22.25
N ASP A 266 -15.11 -7.89 23.32
CA ASP A 266 -15.51 -7.57 24.70
C ASP A 266 -15.00 -6.20 25.17
N HIS A 267 -14.00 -5.63 24.47
CA HIS A 267 -13.39 -4.34 24.80
C HIS A 267 -13.83 -3.24 23.84
N PRO A 268 -14.14 -2.02 24.36
CA PRO A 268 -14.58 -0.92 23.52
C PRO A 268 -13.43 -0.41 22.63
N PRO A 269 -13.75 0.37 21.57
CA PRO A 269 -12.73 1.03 20.77
C PRO A 269 -11.77 1.86 21.62
N VAL A 270 -10.50 1.90 21.21
CA VAL A 270 -9.55 2.85 21.80
C VAL A 270 -9.86 4.24 21.26
N GLU A 271 -10.09 5.19 22.16
CA GLU A 271 -10.26 6.60 21.80
C GLU A 271 -8.99 7.38 22.12
N VAL A 272 -8.45 8.07 21.12
CA VAL A 272 -7.30 8.95 21.29
C VAL A 272 -7.76 10.40 21.15
N ALA A 273 -7.52 11.21 22.18
CA ALA A 273 -7.78 12.64 22.15
C ALA A 273 -6.63 13.36 21.45
N LEU A 274 -6.98 14.16 20.44
CA LEU A 274 -6.07 15.02 19.70
C LEU A 274 -5.90 16.37 20.41
N ARG A 275 -4.83 17.10 20.12
CA ARG A 275 -4.55 18.43 20.70
C ARG A 275 -5.62 19.47 20.30
N SER A 276 -6.21 19.30 19.13
CA SER A 276 -7.37 20.06 18.65
C SER A 276 -8.66 19.81 19.45
N GLY A 277 -8.70 18.80 20.34
CA GLY A 277 -9.91 18.37 21.03
C GLY A 277 -10.78 17.39 20.24
N ARG A 278 -10.41 17.07 19.00
CA ARG A 278 -11.00 15.96 18.22
C ARG A 278 -10.63 14.60 18.84
N ARG A 279 -11.34 13.56 18.43
CA ARG A 279 -11.06 12.18 18.82
C ARG A 279 -10.89 11.30 17.61
N VAL A 280 -9.98 10.34 17.70
CA VAL A 280 -9.83 9.26 16.72
C VAL A 280 -10.11 7.93 17.41
N ARG A 281 -10.93 7.09 16.78
CA ARG A 281 -11.31 5.78 17.31
C ARG A 281 -10.61 4.65 16.55
N PHE A 282 -10.10 3.68 17.30
CA PHE A 282 -9.43 2.52 16.73
C PHE A 282 -10.07 1.21 17.14
N LYS A 283 -10.03 0.26 16.20
CA LYS A 283 -10.36 -1.15 16.40
C LYS A 283 -9.22 -2.04 15.92
N GLY A 284 -9.13 -3.24 16.46
CA GLY A 284 -8.13 -4.20 16.06
C GLY A 284 -8.07 -5.41 16.98
N TYR A 285 -6.98 -6.15 16.81
CA TYR A 285 -6.66 -7.37 17.54
C TYR A 285 -5.19 -7.29 17.93
N ILE A 286 -4.87 -7.62 19.18
CA ILE A 286 -3.50 -7.72 19.65
C ILE A 286 -3.14 -9.21 19.70
N ASP A 287 -2.14 -9.63 18.93
CA ASP A 287 -1.77 -11.05 18.84
C ASP A 287 -1.49 -11.66 20.21
N ARG A 288 -0.72 -10.96 21.07
CA ARG A 288 -0.38 -11.44 22.42
C ARG A 288 -0.07 -10.30 23.40
N VAL A 289 -0.53 -10.47 24.63
CA VAL A 289 -0.15 -9.61 25.77
C VAL A 289 0.46 -10.48 26.88
N ASP A 290 1.66 -10.11 27.30
CA ASP A 290 2.35 -10.69 28.45
C ASP A 290 2.25 -9.74 29.65
N ALA A 291 2.28 -10.28 30.87
CA ALA A 291 2.29 -9.47 32.09
C ALA A 291 3.30 -9.97 33.12
N SER A 292 3.79 -9.05 33.96
CA SER A 292 4.50 -9.38 35.19
C SER A 292 3.56 -10.03 36.23
N ALA A 293 4.12 -10.73 37.22
CA ALA A 293 3.35 -11.40 38.26
C ALA A 293 2.39 -10.48 39.03
N ASP A 294 2.76 -9.21 39.22
CA ASP A 294 1.95 -8.17 39.89
C ASP A 294 1.02 -7.40 38.93
N ARG A 295 1.05 -7.73 37.63
CA ARG A 295 0.32 -7.06 36.54
C ARG A 295 0.56 -5.55 36.46
N ARG A 296 1.68 -5.06 36.99
CA ARG A 296 2.10 -3.65 36.89
C ARG A 296 2.87 -3.33 35.62
N ARG A 297 3.31 -4.36 34.90
CA ARG A 297 3.97 -4.24 33.60
C ARG A 297 3.30 -5.15 32.60
N LEU A 298 3.00 -4.61 31.42
CA LEU A 298 2.46 -5.35 30.28
C LEU A 298 3.47 -5.29 29.13
N ALA A 299 3.50 -6.33 28.30
CA ALA A 299 4.22 -6.34 27.04
C ALA A 299 3.31 -6.78 25.91
N VAL A 300 3.06 -5.89 24.97
CA VAL A 300 2.34 -6.17 23.72
C VAL A 300 3.31 -6.76 22.71
N VAL A 301 2.92 -7.87 22.11
CA VAL A 301 3.70 -8.58 21.10
C VAL A 301 2.83 -8.78 19.87
N ASP A 302 3.31 -8.27 18.73
CA ASP A 302 2.71 -8.48 17.41
C ASP A 302 3.70 -9.29 16.56
N TYR A 303 3.27 -10.45 16.08
CA TYR A 303 4.09 -11.37 15.31
C TYR A 303 4.20 -10.88 13.85
N LYS A 304 5.42 -10.77 13.33
CA LYS A 304 5.66 -10.38 11.94
C LYS A 304 6.40 -11.46 11.18
N THR A 305 5.84 -11.82 10.02
CA THR A 305 6.49 -12.64 8.98
C THR A 305 6.99 -11.73 7.85
N GLY A 306 8.03 -12.15 7.13
CA GLY A 306 8.66 -11.38 6.07
C GLY A 306 9.85 -10.53 6.52
N ASN A 307 10.28 -9.62 5.64
CA ASN A 307 11.47 -8.80 5.87
C ASN A 307 11.26 -7.82 7.04
N PRO A 308 12.12 -7.84 8.09
CA PRO A 308 11.99 -6.95 9.24
C PRO A 308 12.42 -5.50 8.98
N ASP A 309 12.96 -5.14 7.81
CA ASP A 309 13.54 -3.81 7.55
C ASP A 309 12.60 -2.63 7.86
N SER A 310 11.31 -2.76 7.57
CA SER A 310 10.33 -1.71 7.93
C SER A 310 10.11 -1.59 9.43
N HIS A 311 10.19 -2.70 10.16
CA HIS A 311 10.00 -2.74 11.62
C HIS A 311 11.25 -2.29 12.37
N ARG A 312 12.45 -2.44 11.77
CA ARG A 312 13.72 -1.95 12.35
C ARG A 312 13.74 -0.45 12.59
N LYS A 313 12.93 0.32 11.85
CA LYS A 313 12.73 1.76 12.04
C LYS A 313 11.98 2.10 13.33
N VAL A 314 11.24 1.13 13.87
CA VAL A 314 10.49 1.24 15.12
C VAL A 314 11.40 0.79 16.25
N ARG A 315 12.18 1.73 16.77
CA ARG A 315 13.00 1.57 17.97
C ARG A 315 12.77 2.78 18.86
N TYR A 316 12.57 2.54 20.14
CA TYR A 316 12.34 3.58 21.12
C TYR A 316 12.97 3.18 22.47
N GLY A 317 13.68 4.12 23.10
CA GLY A 317 14.51 3.87 24.28
C GLY A 317 15.91 3.30 23.95
N GLY A 318 16.88 3.51 24.86
CA GLY A 318 18.29 3.14 24.70
C GLY A 318 19.23 4.33 24.38
N GLU A 319 20.41 4.07 23.81
CA GLU A 319 21.44 5.08 23.45
C GLU A 319 21.09 5.94 22.21
N GLY A 320 19.83 5.98 21.76
CA GLY A 320 19.40 6.76 20.60
C GLY A 320 18.01 7.36 20.77
N GLU A 321 17.77 8.50 20.11
CA GLU A 321 16.42 9.04 19.90
C GLU A 321 15.63 8.07 19.01
N GLY A 322 14.41 7.74 19.41
CA GLY A 322 13.57 6.74 18.74
C GLY A 322 12.15 7.23 18.49
N ASP A 323 11.43 6.56 17.60
CA ASP A 323 10.03 6.88 17.27
C ASP A 323 9.25 5.57 17.08
N LEU A 324 8.31 5.28 18.01
CA LEU A 324 7.43 4.11 17.89
C LEU A 324 6.50 4.18 16.68
N THR A 325 6.28 5.38 16.14
CA THR A 325 5.36 5.61 15.03
C THR A 325 6.01 5.42 13.66
N ALA A 326 7.35 5.42 13.60
CA ALA A 326 8.13 5.54 12.36
C ALA A 326 7.55 6.60 11.42
N SER A 327 7.42 7.85 11.89
CA SER A 327 6.82 8.95 11.13
C SER A 327 5.38 8.66 10.66
N GLY A 328 4.60 7.97 11.49
CA GLY A 328 3.22 7.57 11.20
C GLY A 328 3.03 6.39 10.26
N THR A 329 4.11 5.78 9.76
CA THR A 329 4.02 4.55 8.94
C THR A 329 3.82 3.27 9.78
N LYS A 330 3.85 3.40 11.11
CA LYS A 330 3.64 2.31 12.08
C LYS A 330 2.84 2.80 13.29
N LEU A 331 1.53 2.66 13.27
CA LEU A 331 0.62 3.10 14.35
C LEU A 331 0.11 1.93 15.21
N GLN A 332 0.31 0.67 14.78
CA GLN A 332 -0.19 -0.52 15.50
C GLN A 332 0.28 -0.55 16.96
N LEU A 333 1.59 -0.46 17.22
CA LEU A 333 2.14 -0.63 18.57
C LEU A 333 1.61 0.40 19.59
N PRO A 334 1.62 1.72 19.34
CA PRO A 334 0.99 2.70 20.23
C PRO A 334 -0.48 2.42 20.52
N ILE A 335 -1.26 2.06 19.49
CA ILE A 335 -2.69 1.76 19.64
C ILE A 335 -2.88 0.51 20.50
N TYR A 336 -2.06 -0.51 20.28
CA TYR A 336 -2.11 -1.75 21.04
C TYR A 336 -1.68 -1.56 22.50
N ALA A 337 -0.72 -0.67 22.79
CA ALA A 337 -0.40 -0.31 24.17
C ALA A 337 -1.59 0.30 24.91
N LEU A 338 -2.29 1.24 24.26
CA LEU A 338 -3.49 1.86 24.80
C LEU A 338 -4.61 0.83 25.01
N ALA A 339 -4.85 -0.04 24.03
CA ALA A 339 -5.84 -1.12 24.12
C ALA A 339 -5.52 -2.10 25.26
N ALA A 340 -4.27 -2.57 25.37
CA ALA A 340 -3.87 -3.48 26.44
C ALA A 340 -4.02 -2.85 27.84
N ARG A 341 -3.60 -1.58 28.00
CA ARG A 341 -3.77 -0.84 29.26
C ARG A 341 -5.25 -0.64 29.60
N GLN A 342 -6.08 -0.32 28.62
CA GLN A 342 -7.52 -0.18 28.81
C GLN A 342 -8.17 -1.50 29.23
N ALA A 343 -7.87 -2.59 28.52
CA ALA A 343 -8.46 -3.91 28.73
C ALA A 343 -8.05 -4.54 30.05
N LEU A 344 -6.75 -4.50 30.39
CA LEU A 344 -6.19 -5.28 31.50
C LEU A 344 -5.91 -4.48 32.77
N ALA A 345 -5.86 -3.14 32.67
CA ALA A 345 -5.58 -2.25 33.80
C ALA A 345 -6.65 -1.16 33.98
N GLY A 346 -7.78 -1.23 33.26
CA GLY A 346 -8.85 -0.23 33.34
C GLY A 346 -8.39 1.19 32.95
N GLY A 347 -7.30 1.30 32.18
CA GLY A 347 -6.69 2.58 31.81
C GLY A 347 -5.72 3.16 32.84
N ASP A 348 -5.34 2.42 33.89
CA ASP A 348 -4.37 2.89 34.89
C ASP A 348 -3.01 3.22 34.25
N ARG A 349 -2.64 4.50 34.21
CA ARG A 349 -1.37 4.99 33.65
C ARG A 349 -0.15 4.58 34.49
N ALA A 350 -0.34 4.13 35.73
CA ALA A 350 0.74 3.56 36.53
C ALA A 350 1.19 2.18 36.02
N VAL A 351 0.39 1.52 35.18
CA VAL A 351 0.78 0.27 34.51
C VAL A 351 1.59 0.59 33.25
N THR A 352 2.86 0.23 33.28
CA THR A 352 3.78 0.45 32.15
C THR A 352 3.51 -0.57 31.05
N VAL A 353 3.65 -0.16 29.79
CA VAL A 353 3.44 -1.04 28.64
C VAL A 353 4.63 -0.96 27.71
N ASP A 354 5.28 -2.09 27.46
CA ASP A 354 6.27 -2.23 26.40
C ASP A 354 5.58 -2.80 25.15
N THR A 355 6.05 -2.42 23.96
CA THR A 355 5.44 -2.85 22.70
C THR A 355 6.50 -3.35 21.74
N HIS A 356 6.24 -4.47 21.08
CA HIS A 356 7.21 -5.10 20.19
C HIS A 356 6.55 -5.73 18.97
N TYR A 357 7.06 -5.40 17.79
CA TYR A 357 7.01 -6.31 16.66
C TYR A 357 8.03 -7.42 16.86
N TRP A 358 7.61 -8.66 16.75
CA TRP A 358 8.49 -9.81 16.82
C TRP A 358 8.60 -10.50 15.46
N SER A 359 9.76 -10.35 14.83
CA SER A 359 10.09 -11.05 13.58
C SER A 359 10.29 -12.54 13.85
N VAL A 360 9.40 -13.36 13.29
CA VAL A 360 9.37 -14.82 13.46
C VAL A 360 9.57 -15.60 12.14
N ASP A 361 9.99 -14.91 11.08
CA ASP A 361 10.27 -15.50 9.76
C ASP A 361 11.56 -16.34 9.78
N ASP A 362 11.58 -17.47 9.06
CA ASP A 362 12.70 -18.39 9.01
C ASP A 362 13.91 -17.85 8.21
N ARG A 363 13.66 -16.92 7.28
CA ARG A 363 14.68 -16.36 6.38
C ARG A 363 15.49 -15.23 7.00
N TYR A 364 15.04 -14.70 8.14
CA TYR A 364 15.65 -13.55 8.79
C TYR A 364 16.03 -13.89 10.24
N PRO A 365 16.97 -13.14 10.84
CA PRO A 365 17.23 -13.27 12.26
C PRO A 365 15.97 -12.96 13.07
N LEU A 366 15.67 -13.81 14.07
CA LEU A 366 14.62 -13.51 15.05
C LEU A 366 15.00 -12.24 15.80
N GLY A 367 14.04 -11.35 16.00
CA GLY A 367 14.30 -10.07 16.63
C GLY A 367 13.02 -9.34 17.03
N ARG A 368 13.12 -8.58 18.12
CA ARG A 368 12.05 -7.70 18.58
C ARG A 368 12.40 -6.25 18.28
N TYR A 369 11.43 -5.50 17.77
CA TYR A 369 11.55 -4.10 17.39
C TYR A 369 10.43 -3.30 18.04
N GLY A 370 10.78 -2.28 18.82
CA GLY A 370 9.83 -1.51 19.61
C GLY A 370 10.50 -0.92 20.84
N GLY A 371 9.75 -0.81 21.93
CA GLY A 371 10.19 -0.20 23.17
C GLY A 371 9.05 0.19 24.10
N PRO A 372 9.35 0.92 25.19
CA PRO A 372 8.36 1.39 26.16
C PRO A 372 7.41 2.42 25.53
N PHE A 373 6.11 2.30 25.84
CA PHE A 373 5.11 3.31 25.52
C PHE A 373 4.88 4.24 26.72
N ASP A 374 5.83 5.17 26.89
CA ASP A 374 5.84 6.21 27.91
C ASP A 374 5.14 7.50 27.47
N GLU A 375 5.18 8.54 28.31
CA GLU A 375 4.52 9.82 28.03
C GLU A 375 5.06 10.52 26.78
N ALA A 376 6.36 10.40 26.49
CA ALA A 376 6.96 11.01 25.30
C ALA A 376 6.57 10.25 24.03
N ALA A 377 6.53 8.92 24.07
CA ALA A 377 6.03 8.10 22.97
C ALA A 377 4.54 8.39 22.69
N GLU A 378 3.72 8.55 23.73
CA GLU A 378 2.31 8.91 23.60
C GLU A 378 2.14 10.33 23.02
N ALA A 379 2.93 11.31 23.48
CA ALA A 379 2.90 12.67 22.96
C ALA A 379 3.29 12.74 21.47
N ARG A 380 4.30 11.96 21.06
CA ARG A 380 4.70 11.80 19.66
C ARG A 380 3.60 11.12 18.84
N PHE A 381 3.00 10.06 19.36
CA PHE A 381 1.89 9.38 18.70
C PHE A 381 0.70 10.31 18.44
N VAL A 382 0.32 11.13 19.42
CA VAL A 382 -0.76 12.13 19.27
C VAL A 382 -0.39 13.20 18.23
N GLU A 383 0.86 13.68 18.22
CA GLU A 383 1.33 14.64 17.20
C GLU A 383 1.19 14.07 15.78
N VAL A 384 1.61 12.82 15.58
CA VAL A 384 1.51 12.14 14.29
C VAL A 384 0.05 11.98 13.86
N LEU A 385 -0.83 11.55 14.77
CA LEU A 385 -2.25 11.43 14.47
C LEU A 385 -2.90 12.78 14.12
N GLU A 386 -2.47 13.87 14.72
CA GLU A 386 -2.94 15.21 14.38
C GLU A 386 -2.65 15.54 12.91
N VAL A 387 -1.39 15.34 12.46
CA VAL A 387 -0.97 15.61 11.08
C VAL A 387 -1.74 14.74 10.09
N VAL A 388 -1.91 13.46 10.39
CA VAL A 388 -2.67 12.53 9.55
C VAL A 388 -4.14 12.93 9.46
N SER A 389 -4.75 13.26 10.60
CA SER A 389 -6.16 13.65 10.65
C SER A 389 -6.36 14.98 9.90
N ASP A 390 -5.54 16.00 10.16
CA ASP A 390 -5.61 17.29 9.45
C ASP A 390 -5.49 17.14 7.94
N GLY A 391 -4.58 16.29 7.49
CA GLY A 391 -4.39 16.04 6.07
C GLY A 391 -5.60 15.35 5.43
N ILE A 392 -6.18 14.34 6.09
CA ILE A 392 -7.40 13.67 5.62
C ILE A 392 -8.58 14.65 5.59
N GLU A 393 -8.78 15.41 6.67
CA GLU A 393 -9.89 16.35 6.84
C GLU A 393 -9.84 17.52 5.85
N ALA A 394 -8.64 17.99 5.52
CA ALA A 394 -8.44 19.02 4.50
C ALA A 394 -8.55 18.49 3.06
N GLY A 395 -8.70 17.17 2.88
CA GLY A 395 -8.71 16.53 1.57
C GLY A 395 -7.36 16.57 0.86
N HIS A 396 -6.28 16.44 1.62
CA HIS A 396 -4.90 16.38 1.14
C HIS A 396 -4.50 14.93 0.87
N PHE A 397 -4.47 14.58 -0.42
CA PHE A 397 -4.14 13.28 -0.97
C PHE A 397 -3.05 13.32 -2.05
N PRO A 398 -1.90 14.00 -1.84
CA PRO A 398 -0.82 13.99 -2.82
C PRO A 398 -0.23 12.58 -3.02
N ALA A 399 0.23 12.29 -4.22
CA ALA A 399 0.99 11.06 -4.48
C ALA A 399 2.42 11.21 -3.95
N ARG A 400 2.81 10.34 -3.01
CA ARG A 400 4.18 10.28 -2.47
C ARG A 400 4.86 8.96 -2.87
N PRO A 401 5.71 8.95 -3.91
CA PRO A 401 6.41 7.75 -4.35
C PRO A 401 7.53 7.30 -3.39
N GLY A 402 8.07 8.21 -2.58
CA GLY A 402 9.21 7.95 -1.70
C GLY A 402 10.56 7.93 -2.43
N GLY A 403 11.60 7.52 -1.71
CA GLY A 403 12.96 7.42 -2.25
C GLY A 403 13.09 6.40 -3.38
N GLU A 404 14.11 6.57 -4.22
CA GLU A 404 14.47 5.57 -5.22
C GLU A 404 15.13 4.35 -4.55
N THR A 405 14.74 3.16 -4.97
CA THR A 405 15.26 1.88 -4.48
C THR A 405 15.37 0.89 -5.64
N TRP A 406 15.91 -0.30 -5.38
CA TRP A 406 16.20 -1.28 -6.43
C TRP A 406 15.36 -2.54 -6.26
N SER A 407 14.77 -3.01 -7.36
CA SER A 407 14.08 -4.30 -7.47
C SER A 407 14.74 -5.18 -8.52
N ARG A 408 14.34 -6.45 -8.62
CA ARG A 408 14.84 -7.35 -9.70
C ARG A 408 14.56 -6.82 -11.11
N GLY A 409 13.54 -5.97 -11.27
CA GLY A 409 13.16 -5.36 -12.54
C GLY A 409 13.78 -3.99 -12.82
N GLY A 410 14.69 -3.51 -11.96
CA GLY A 410 15.32 -2.19 -12.07
C GLY A 410 14.89 -1.20 -10.98
N PRO A 411 15.16 0.10 -11.17
CA PRO A 411 14.85 1.14 -10.19
C PRO A 411 13.34 1.27 -9.99
N VAL A 412 12.93 1.30 -8.74
CA VAL A 412 11.54 1.50 -8.32
C VAL A 412 11.49 2.54 -7.22
N ARG A 413 10.31 3.06 -6.94
CA ARG A 413 10.08 3.99 -5.83
C ARG A 413 9.59 3.22 -4.60
N GLN A 414 10.10 3.56 -3.42
CA GLN A 414 9.86 2.82 -2.17
C GLN A 414 8.38 2.54 -1.90
N ASN A 415 7.51 3.54 -2.06
CA ASN A 415 6.09 3.43 -1.78
C ASN A 415 5.29 2.89 -2.98
N CYS A 416 5.92 2.74 -4.15
CA CYS A 416 5.28 2.25 -5.38
C CYS A 416 5.54 0.77 -5.63
N HIS A 417 6.63 0.20 -5.09
CA HIS A 417 7.06 -1.17 -5.39
C HIS A 417 5.98 -2.23 -5.10
N TYR A 418 5.20 -2.04 -4.03
CA TYR A 418 4.07 -2.90 -3.64
C TYR A 418 2.76 -2.08 -3.55
N CYS A 419 2.43 -1.38 -4.64
CA CYS A 419 1.23 -0.56 -4.75
C CYS A 419 0.29 -1.11 -5.83
N ASP A 420 -0.92 -1.51 -5.45
CA ASP A 420 -1.95 -2.02 -6.36
C ASP A 420 -2.43 -0.97 -7.38
N PHE A 421 -2.12 0.30 -7.13
CA PHE A 421 -2.48 1.44 -7.97
C PHE A 421 -1.30 2.00 -8.76
N ASP A 422 -0.18 1.26 -8.86
CA ASP A 422 1.02 1.70 -9.55
C ASP A 422 0.73 2.12 -11.00
N THR A 423 -0.17 1.41 -11.68
CA THR A 423 -0.59 1.69 -13.07
C THR A 423 -1.48 2.92 -13.22
N ILE A 424 -2.18 3.33 -12.16
CA ILE A 424 -3.03 4.53 -12.15
C ILE A 424 -2.17 5.79 -11.99
N CYS A 425 -1.07 5.66 -11.26
CA CYS A 425 -0.21 6.79 -10.93
C CYS A 425 0.64 7.21 -12.15
N PRO A 426 0.86 8.52 -12.40
CA PRO A 426 1.66 8.98 -13.53
C PRO A 426 3.10 8.47 -13.48
N THR A 427 3.69 8.16 -14.63
CA THR A 427 5.11 7.75 -14.70
C THR A 427 6.06 8.83 -14.16
N THR A 428 5.70 10.12 -14.28
CA THR A 428 6.46 11.27 -13.75
C THR A 428 6.20 11.58 -12.28
N ARG A 429 5.57 10.68 -11.51
CA ARG A 429 5.23 10.88 -10.08
C ARG A 429 6.39 11.36 -9.20
N GLY A 430 7.62 10.95 -9.49
CA GLY A 430 8.82 11.39 -8.76
C GLY A 430 9.07 12.89 -8.92
N GLU A 431 9.12 13.35 -10.17
CA GLU A 431 9.28 14.78 -10.51
C GLU A 431 8.12 15.63 -9.98
N ARG A 432 6.90 15.08 -10.03
CA ARG A 432 5.73 15.76 -9.46
C ARG A 432 5.84 15.93 -7.96
N TRP A 433 6.30 14.91 -7.24
CA TRP A 433 6.47 14.99 -5.79
C TRP A 433 7.43 16.10 -5.39
N GLU A 434 8.52 16.31 -6.14
CA GLU A 434 9.48 17.40 -5.91
C GLU A 434 8.84 18.80 -5.96
N THR A 435 7.80 18.97 -6.77
CA THR A 435 7.03 20.22 -6.86
C THR A 435 5.95 20.29 -5.80
N VAL A 436 5.15 19.22 -5.66
CA VAL A 436 4.00 19.16 -4.75
C VAL A 436 4.43 19.33 -3.29
N ARG A 437 5.55 18.73 -2.88
CA ARG A 437 6.05 18.79 -1.49
C ARG A 437 6.39 20.20 -1.01
N LEU A 438 6.55 21.16 -1.93
CA LEU A 438 6.85 22.55 -1.60
C LEU A 438 5.59 23.38 -1.29
N ASP A 439 4.38 22.85 -1.50
CA ASP A 439 3.15 23.58 -1.16
C ASP A 439 3.06 23.76 0.36
N PRO A 440 2.89 24.99 0.88
CA PRO A 440 2.84 25.25 2.32
C PRO A 440 1.77 24.44 3.08
N ARG A 441 0.69 24.03 2.40
CA ARG A 441 -0.38 23.20 2.98
C ARG A 441 0.08 21.79 3.33
N LEU A 442 1.18 21.32 2.76
CA LEU A 442 1.75 20.01 3.00
C LEU A 442 2.95 20.04 3.97
N SER A 443 3.32 21.21 4.50
CA SER A 443 4.49 21.39 5.37
C SER A 443 4.53 20.41 6.54
N ALA A 444 3.42 20.23 7.26
CA ALA A 444 3.33 19.28 8.37
C ALA A 444 3.51 17.82 7.92
N TYR A 445 2.92 17.44 6.78
CA TYR A 445 3.08 16.10 6.21
C TYR A 445 4.50 15.82 5.74
N VAL A 446 5.15 16.81 5.11
CA VAL A 446 6.53 16.70 4.65
C VAL A 446 7.49 16.64 5.83
N ALA A 447 7.31 17.48 6.85
CA ALA A 447 8.11 17.42 8.08
C ALA A 447 7.99 16.06 8.80
N LEU A 448 6.80 15.46 8.76
CA LEU A 448 6.58 14.11 9.29
C LEU A 448 7.30 13.04 8.45
N SER A 449 7.14 13.07 7.13
CA SER A 449 7.50 11.96 6.23
C SER A 449 8.93 11.99 5.66
N ASP A 450 9.52 13.19 5.56
CA ASP A 450 10.90 13.45 5.13
C ASP A 450 11.61 14.30 6.22
N PRO A 451 11.80 13.77 7.45
CA PRO A 451 12.46 14.53 8.51
C PRO A 451 13.88 14.89 8.08
N ASP A 452 14.22 16.17 8.20
CA ASP A 452 15.50 16.72 7.77
C ASP A 452 16.62 15.96 8.52
N PRO A 453 17.57 15.31 7.82
CA PRO A 453 18.59 14.48 8.48
C PRO A 453 19.56 15.26 9.38
N GLY A 454 19.41 16.59 9.49
CA GLY A 454 20.28 17.50 10.25
C GLY A 454 19.59 18.35 11.32
N GLY A 455 18.35 18.03 11.72
CA GLY A 455 17.58 18.83 12.69
C GLY A 455 17.83 18.53 14.18
N GLY A 456 18.88 17.79 14.53
CA GLY A 456 19.30 17.62 15.93
C GLY A 456 20.13 18.82 16.37
N SER A 457 19.52 19.72 17.15
CA SER A 457 20.22 20.79 17.88
C SER A 457 20.54 20.33 19.29
#